data_AF-A0A7Z7BZC3-F1
#
_entry.id   AF-A0A7Z7BZC3-F1
#
_cell.length_a   1.000
_cell.length_b   1.000
_cell.length_c   1.000
_cell.angle_alpha   90.00
_cell.angle_beta   90.00
_cell.angle_gamma   90.00
#
_symmetry.space_group_name_H-M   'P 1'
#
loop_
_entity.id
_entity.type
_entity.pdbx_description
1 polymer ?
#
loop_
_entity_poly.entity_id
_entity_poly.type
_entity_poly.pdbx_seq_one_letter_code
_entity_poly.pdbx_strand_id
1 'polypeptide(L)'
;MIDLVDAATIGNERGALRFGDVRRAGDGSAEYVTAVLEVGGLNARTEVVANYAQGFDDLVEFFRQLAQDWRGWTGERVWESVEGELSIAAAHRGHVELDVRLQGGPHRRWSARSTLLIEPGEELSRGARDLADLLAERRSQ
;
A
#
# COMPACT_ATOMS: atom_id res chain seq x y z
N MET A 1 -18.60 -12.34 -9.97
CA MET A 1 -18.83 -10.89 -9.93
C MET A 1 -17.88 -10.37 -8.88
N ILE A 2 -16.74 -9.84 -9.31
CA ILE A 2 -15.74 -9.25 -8.41
C ILE A 2 -16.29 -7.85 -8.11
N ASP A 3 -16.57 -7.54 -6.85
CA ASP A 3 -16.86 -6.16 -6.46
C ASP A 3 -15.64 -5.32 -6.81
N LEU A 4 -15.81 -4.36 -7.70
CA LEU A 4 -14.75 -3.44 -8.09
C LEU A 4 -14.54 -2.46 -6.94
N VAL A 5 -13.46 -2.64 -6.20
CA VAL A 5 -12.94 -1.61 -5.31
C VAL A 5 -12.25 -0.53 -6.14
N ASP A 6 -12.72 0.72 -5.99
CA ASP A 6 -12.09 1.91 -6.59
C ASP A 6 -10.92 2.44 -5.75
N ALA A 7 -10.82 1.97 -4.50
CA ALA A 7 -9.75 2.30 -3.58
C ALA A 7 -9.55 1.18 -2.55
N ALA A 8 -8.33 1.07 -2.04
CA ALA A 8 -7.96 0.19 -0.94
C ALA A 8 -7.41 1.04 0.22
N THR A 9 -7.66 0.60 1.46
CA THR A 9 -7.23 1.32 2.66
C THR A 9 -6.53 0.37 3.62
N ILE A 10 -5.32 0.74 4.03
CA ILE A 10 -4.59 0.10 5.13
C ILE A 10 -4.62 1.04 6.33
N GLY A 11 -5.31 0.63 7.39
CA GLY A 11 -5.48 1.40 8.62
C GLY A 11 -6.90 1.92 8.81
N ASN A 12 -7.03 2.95 9.65
CA ASN A 12 -8.32 3.39 10.19
C ASN A 12 -8.41 4.93 10.27
N GLU A 13 -9.47 5.41 10.92
CA GLU A 13 -9.77 6.84 11.07
C GLU A 13 -8.68 7.66 11.78
N ARG A 14 -7.80 7.03 12.57
CA ARG A 14 -6.67 7.72 13.23
C ARG A 14 -5.49 7.92 12.30
N GLY A 15 -5.37 7.05 11.30
CA GLY A 15 -4.31 7.12 10.30
C GLY A 15 -4.43 5.99 9.29
N ALA A 16 -4.22 6.33 8.02
CA ALA A 16 -4.35 5.38 6.92
C ALA A 16 -3.34 5.62 5.80
N LEU A 17 -2.96 4.54 5.14
CA LEU A 17 -2.35 4.53 3.82
C LEU A 17 -3.41 4.06 2.83
N ARG A 18 -3.82 4.95 1.92
CA ARG A 18 -4.84 4.68 0.91
C ARG A 18 -4.22 4.52 -0.47
N PHE A 19 -4.78 3.63 -1.26
CA PHE A 19 -4.43 3.39 -2.65
C PHE A 19 -5.65 3.61 -3.53
N GLY A 20 -5.47 4.27 -4.67
CA GLY A 20 -6.56 4.56 -5.61
C GLY A 20 -6.05 5.13 -6.93
N ASP A 21 -6.97 5.58 -7.78
CA ASP A 21 -6.67 6.22 -9.07
C ASP A 21 -5.68 5.39 -9.92
N VAL A 22 -5.94 4.08 -10.03
CA VAL A 22 -5.05 3.15 -10.73
C VAL A 22 -5.05 3.47 -12.22
N ARG A 23 -3.88 3.81 -12.77
CA ARG A 23 -3.67 3.95 -14.21
C ARG A 23 -3.13 2.65 -14.76
N ARG A 24 -3.75 2.19 -15.85
CA ARG A 24 -3.49 0.88 -16.44
C ARG A 24 -2.97 1.02 -17.87
N ALA A 25 -2.13 0.07 -18.27
CA ALA A 25 -1.70 -0.08 -19.65
C ALA A 25 -2.84 -0.64 -20.52
N GLY A 26 -2.61 -0.67 -21.83
CA GLY A 26 -3.58 -1.21 -22.80
C GLY A 26 -3.88 -2.70 -22.63
N ASP A 27 -3.00 -3.47 -21.98
CA ASP A 27 -3.22 -4.87 -21.64
C ASP A 27 -3.98 -5.08 -20.31
N GLY A 28 -4.32 -3.99 -19.61
CA GLY A 28 -5.04 -4.03 -18.34
C GLY A 28 -4.17 -4.12 -17.09
N SER A 29 -2.85 -4.24 -17.23
CA SER A 29 -1.91 -4.21 -16.11
C SER A 29 -1.88 -2.83 -15.44
N ALA A 30 -1.71 -2.78 -14.12
CA ALA A 30 -1.57 -1.52 -13.39
C ALA A 30 -0.14 -0.97 -13.56
N GLU A 31 -0.02 0.24 -14.11
CA GLU A 31 1.27 0.92 -14.30
C GLU A 31 1.55 1.91 -13.16
N TYR A 32 0.50 2.55 -12.63
CA TYR A 32 0.60 3.53 -11.55
C TYR A 32 -0.57 3.37 -10.57
N VAL A 33 -0.31 3.65 -9.30
CA VAL A 33 -1.33 3.80 -8.26
C VAL A 33 -1.04 5.05 -7.44
N THR A 34 -2.06 5.83 -7.10
CA THR A 34 -1.90 6.94 -6.17
C THR A 34 -1.87 6.40 -4.75
N ALA A 35 -0.82 6.72 -4.00
CA ALA A 35 -0.70 6.45 -2.58
C ALA A 35 -0.94 7.75 -1.78
N VAL A 36 -1.80 7.68 -0.76
CA VAL A 36 -2.10 8.80 0.14
C VAL A 36 -1.85 8.39 1.58
N LEU A 37 -0.97 9.11 2.28
CA LEU A 37 -0.75 8.98 3.71
C LEU A 37 -1.51 10.08 4.46
N GLU A 38 -2.45 9.67 5.31
CA GLU A 38 -3.28 10.57 6.11
C GLU A 38 -3.13 10.26 7.60
N VAL A 39 -2.63 11.20 8.40
CA VAL A 39 -2.50 11.05 9.86
C VAL A 39 -2.59 12.42 10.54
N GLY A 40 -3.60 12.65 11.38
CA GLY A 40 -3.62 13.81 12.29
C GLY A 40 -3.24 15.16 11.67
N GLY A 41 -3.87 15.54 10.56
CA GLY A 41 -3.60 16.79 9.83
C GLY A 41 -2.49 16.70 8.76
N LEU A 42 -1.71 15.62 8.74
CA LEU A 42 -0.87 15.25 7.60
C LEU A 42 -1.75 14.65 6.50
N ASN A 43 -1.64 15.19 5.28
CA ASN A 43 -2.12 14.58 4.05
C ASN A 43 -1.01 14.74 3.00
N ALA A 44 -0.41 13.62 2.60
CA ALA A 44 0.62 13.58 1.57
C ALA A 44 0.21 12.57 0.50
N ARG A 45 0.42 12.92 -0.77
CA ARG A 45 0.08 12.06 -1.91
C ARG A 45 1.21 11.99 -2.93
N THR A 46 1.40 10.84 -3.54
CA THR A 46 2.29 10.66 -4.69
C THR A 46 1.77 9.52 -5.58
N GLU A 47 2.16 9.53 -6.84
CA GLU A 47 2.01 8.36 -7.70
C GLU A 47 3.16 7.38 -7.40
N VAL A 48 2.84 6.09 -7.34
CA VAL A 48 3.80 5.00 -7.20
C VAL A 48 3.85 4.26 -8.54
N VAL A 49 5.05 4.06 -9.07
CA VAL A 49 5.27 3.37 -10.33
C VAL A 49 5.37 1.86 -10.09
N ALA A 50 4.69 1.09 -10.94
CA ALA A 50 4.77 -0.36 -10.92
C ALA A 50 6.17 -0.87 -11.33
N ASN A 51 6.58 -2.02 -10.81
CA ASN A 51 7.75 -2.72 -11.31
C ASN A 51 7.47 -3.24 -12.73
N TYR A 52 8.38 -2.98 -13.67
CA TYR A 52 8.21 -3.42 -15.06
C TYR A 52 8.04 -4.94 -15.22
N ALA A 53 8.68 -5.74 -14.38
CA ALA A 53 8.64 -7.21 -14.48
C ALA A 53 7.53 -7.86 -13.64
N GLN A 54 7.12 -7.23 -12.53
CA GLN A 54 6.23 -7.83 -11.53
C GLN A 54 4.97 -7.00 -11.23
N GLY A 55 4.80 -5.85 -11.88
CA GLY A 55 3.72 -4.94 -11.57
C GLY A 55 3.77 -4.48 -10.10
N PHE A 56 2.68 -4.71 -9.37
CA PHE A 56 2.57 -4.49 -7.93
C PHE A 56 2.44 -5.81 -7.15
N ASP A 57 2.77 -6.96 -7.74
CA ASP A 57 2.59 -8.27 -7.10
C ASP A 57 3.37 -8.39 -5.79
N ASP A 58 4.54 -7.75 -5.71
CA ASP A 58 5.39 -7.71 -4.52
C ASP A 58 4.78 -6.86 -3.38
N LEU A 59 4.13 -5.74 -3.70
CA LEU A 59 3.37 -4.93 -2.74
C LEU A 59 2.15 -5.68 -2.20
N VAL A 60 1.42 -6.36 -3.10
CA VAL A 60 0.27 -7.20 -2.73
C VAL A 60 0.73 -8.34 -1.84
N GLU A 61 1.82 -9.01 -2.21
CA GLU A 61 2.42 -10.10 -1.44
C GLU A 61 2.88 -9.62 -0.06
N PHE A 62 3.51 -8.45 0.02
CA PHE A 62 3.93 -7.85 1.28
C PHE A 62 2.75 -7.74 2.26
N PHE A 63 1.66 -7.08 1.86
CA PHE A 63 0.49 -6.93 2.73
C PHE A 63 -0.22 -8.25 3.02
N ARG A 64 -0.25 -9.19 2.05
CA ARG A 64 -0.78 -10.53 2.24
C ARG A 64 -0.01 -11.29 3.33
N GLN A 65 1.32 -11.20 3.34
CA GLN A 65 2.15 -11.84 4.37
C GLN A 65 1.92 -11.23 5.75
N LEU A 66 1.79 -9.90 5.86
CA LEU A 66 1.45 -9.27 7.14
C LEU A 66 0.08 -9.72 7.66
N ALA A 67 -0.91 -9.86 6.77
CA ALA A 67 -2.23 -10.34 7.11
C ALA A 67 -2.24 -11.83 7.52
N GLN A 68 -1.43 -12.67 6.87
CA GLN A 68 -1.32 -14.10 7.21
C GLN A 68 -0.64 -14.31 8.56
N ASP A 69 0.43 -13.57 8.82
CA ASP A 69 1.21 -13.65 10.05
C ASP A 69 0.68 -12.69 11.13
N TRP A 70 -0.63 -12.41 11.13
CA TRP A 70 -1.26 -11.46 12.06
C TRP A 70 -1.03 -11.80 13.54
N ARG A 71 -0.74 -13.07 13.85
CA ARG A 71 -0.41 -13.54 15.20
C ARG A 71 0.98 -13.10 15.67
N GLY A 72 1.83 -12.63 14.76
CA GLY A 72 3.15 -12.08 15.06
C GLY A 72 4.25 -12.60 14.13
N TRP A 73 5.26 -11.77 13.95
CA TRP A 73 6.55 -12.12 13.35
C TRP A 73 7.67 -11.40 14.10
N THR A 74 8.90 -11.91 13.99
CA THR A 74 10.08 -11.29 14.57
C THR A 74 10.75 -10.37 13.55
N GLY A 75 11.29 -9.25 14.02
CA GLY A 75 12.03 -8.31 13.19
C GLY A 75 11.12 -7.39 12.37
N GLU A 76 11.70 -6.81 11.32
CA GLU A 76 11.02 -5.87 10.43
C GLU A 76 10.90 -6.48 9.03
N ARG A 77 9.75 -6.27 8.39
CA ARG A 77 9.53 -6.56 6.97
C ARG A 77 9.47 -5.24 6.23
N VAL A 78 10.19 -5.14 5.12
CA VAL A 78 10.29 -3.89 4.36
C VAL A 78 9.82 -4.12 2.94
N TRP A 79 9.05 -3.17 2.42
CA TRP A 79 8.76 -3.03 1.01
C TRP A 79 9.07 -1.60 0.56
N GLU A 80 9.62 -1.44 -0.63
CA GLU A 80 9.88 -0.14 -1.25
C GLU A 80 9.55 -0.22 -2.75
N SER A 81 8.90 0.82 -3.27
CA SER A 81 8.65 0.93 -4.71
C SER A 81 9.97 1.01 -5.48
N VAL A 82 9.99 0.57 -6.74
CA VAL A 82 11.22 0.54 -7.56
C VAL A 82 11.88 1.92 -7.65
N GLU A 83 11.04 2.95 -7.76
CA GLU A 83 11.45 4.33 -7.82
C GLU A 83 11.30 5.01 -6.44
N GLY A 84 11.20 4.29 -5.33
CA GLY A 84 11.26 4.81 -3.95
C GLY A 84 10.24 5.86 -3.53
N GLU A 85 9.18 6.13 -4.30
CA GLU A 85 8.10 7.05 -3.91
C GLU A 85 7.40 6.64 -2.61
N LEU A 86 7.29 5.34 -2.37
CA LEU A 86 6.69 4.76 -1.18
C LEU A 86 7.63 3.69 -0.59
N SER A 87 7.92 3.82 0.71
CA SER A 87 8.56 2.76 1.49
C SER A 87 7.75 2.46 2.75
N ILE A 88 7.63 1.18 3.07
CA ILE A 88 6.85 0.66 4.21
C ILE A 88 7.74 -0.29 5.00
N ALA A 89 7.93 0.00 6.27
CA ALA A 89 8.54 -0.90 7.24
C ALA A 89 7.46 -1.39 8.21
N ALA A 90 7.37 -2.71 8.40
CA ALA A 90 6.33 -3.35 9.21
C ALA A 90 6.93 -4.17 10.35
N ALA A 91 6.49 -3.90 11.58
CA ALA A 91 6.84 -4.64 12.78
C ALA A 91 5.59 -5.08 13.54
N HIS A 92 5.69 -6.19 14.27
CA HIS A 92 4.62 -6.66 15.16
C HIS A 92 5.04 -6.53 16.63
N ARG A 93 4.28 -5.75 17.39
CA ARG A 93 4.52 -5.45 18.82
C ARG A 93 3.24 -5.54 19.64
N GLY A 94 2.44 -6.59 19.39
CA GLY A 94 1.07 -6.73 19.92
C GLY A 94 0.00 -6.07 19.04
N HIS A 95 0.42 -5.18 18.15
CA HIS A 95 -0.31 -4.65 16.99
C HIS A 95 0.68 -4.57 15.81
N VAL A 96 0.18 -4.27 14.61
CA VAL A 96 1.04 -4.06 13.45
C VAL A 96 1.38 -2.56 13.36
N GLU A 97 2.67 -2.25 13.48
CA GLU A 97 3.20 -0.89 13.25
C GLU A 97 3.67 -0.80 11.79
N LEU A 98 3.17 0.18 11.03
CA LEU A 98 3.63 0.48 9.68
C LEU A 98 4.32 1.84 9.66
N ASP A 99 5.64 1.83 9.55
CA ASP A 99 6.45 3.00 9.26
C ASP A 99 6.35 3.32 7.77
N VAL A 100 5.52 4.29 7.42
CA VAL A 100 5.26 4.70 6.03
C VAL A 100 6.01 5.97 5.72
N ARG A 101 6.74 5.98 4.61
CA ARG A 101 7.33 7.20 4.04
C ARG A 101 6.87 7.37 2.59
N LEU A 102 6.34 8.54 2.31
CA LEU A 102 6.12 9.04 0.96
C LEU A 102 7.18 10.09 0.62
N GLN A 103 7.58 10.15 -0.64
CA GLN A 103 8.39 11.24 -1.17
C GLN A 103 8.01 11.53 -2.61
N GLY A 104 8.22 12.78 -3.04
CA GLY A 104 7.86 13.17 -4.39
C GLY A 104 8.30 14.57 -4.77
N GLY A 105 7.71 15.05 -5.87
CA GLY A 105 8.07 16.31 -6.51
C GLY A 105 9.38 16.23 -7.31
N PRO A 106 9.72 17.27 -8.09
CA PRO A 106 10.93 17.30 -8.89
C PRO A 106 12.16 17.05 -8.01
N HIS A 107 12.94 16.01 -8.33
CA HIS A 107 14.10 15.58 -7.55
C HIS A 107 13.82 15.18 -6.08
N ARG A 108 12.62 14.64 -5.77
CA ARG A 108 12.25 14.16 -4.43
C ARG A 108 12.38 15.22 -3.33
N ARG A 109 12.01 16.46 -3.65
CA ARG A 109 12.22 17.63 -2.78
C ARG A 109 11.33 17.67 -1.54
N TRP A 110 10.33 16.80 -1.44
CA TRP A 110 9.56 16.64 -0.22
C TRP A 110 9.50 15.16 0.19
N SER A 111 9.42 14.94 1.50
CA SER A 111 9.10 13.66 2.11
C SER A 111 8.13 13.86 3.26
N ALA A 112 7.28 12.86 3.47
CA ALA A 112 6.35 12.76 4.58
C ALA A 112 6.49 11.37 5.20
N ARG A 113 6.51 11.29 6.53
CA ARG A 113 6.62 10.02 7.25
C ARG A 113 5.66 10.00 8.42
N SER A 114 5.02 8.86 8.64
CA SER A 114 4.26 8.59 9.86
C SER A 114 4.24 7.10 10.15
N THR A 115 4.02 6.75 11.40
CA THR A 115 3.73 5.38 11.83
C THR A 115 2.22 5.20 11.92
N LEU A 116 1.69 4.16 11.27
CA LEU A 116 0.30 3.74 11.40
C LEU A 116 0.22 2.56 12.39
N LEU A 117 -0.78 2.58 13.27
CA LEU A 117 -1.07 1.47 14.17
C LEU A 117 -2.29 0.74 13.63
N ILE A 118 -2.09 -0.51 13.21
CA ILE A 118 -3.11 -1.34 12.58
C ILE A 118 -3.47 -2.47 13.52
N GLU A 119 -4.77 -2.67 13.74
CA GLU A 119 -5.25 -3.84 14.45
C GLU A 119 -4.94 -5.11 13.63
N PRO A 120 -4.25 -6.10 14.22
CA PRO A 120 -3.97 -7.33 13.52
C PRO A 120 -5.27 -8.09 13.23
N GLY A 121 -5.29 -8.86 12.14
CA GLY A 121 -6.42 -9.72 11.78
C GLY A 121 -7.32 -9.11 10.73
N GLU A 122 -8.60 -8.90 11.04
CA GLU A 122 -9.64 -8.58 10.05
C GLU A 122 -9.41 -7.24 9.34
N GLU A 123 -8.98 -6.19 10.07
CA GLU A 123 -8.69 -4.87 9.47
C GLU A 123 -7.59 -4.99 8.41
N LEU A 124 -6.44 -5.57 8.78
CA LEU A 124 -5.33 -5.79 7.86
C LEU A 124 -5.67 -6.77 6.72
N SER A 125 -6.43 -7.81 7.00
CA SER A 125 -6.83 -8.82 6.00
C SER A 125 -7.76 -8.24 4.95
N ARG A 126 -8.68 -7.37 5.35
CA ARG A 126 -9.56 -6.64 4.44
C ARG A 126 -8.76 -5.68 3.57
N GLY A 127 -7.92 -4.84 4.19
CA GLY A 127 -7.09 -3.90 3.45
C GLY A 127 -6.17 -4.57 2.44
N ALA A 128 -5.55 -5.70 2.81
CA ALA A 128 -4.71 -6.49 1.91
C ALA A 128 -5.51 -7.09 0.73
N ARG A 129 -6.74 -7.56 0.98
CA ARG A 129 -7.63 -8.07 -0.07
C ARG A 129 -8.08 -6.97 -1.02
N ASP A 130 -8.55 -5.86 -0.48
CA ASP A 130 -9.01 -4.71 -1.28
C ASP A 130 -7.86 -4.17 -2.14
N LEU A 131 -6.63 -4.17 -1.63
CA LEU A 131 -5.45 -3.79 -2.39
C LEU A 131 -5.16 -4.76 -3.54
N ALA A 132 -5.26 -6.07 -3.28
CA ALA A 132 -5.11 -7.09 -4.33
C ALA A 132 -6.17 -6.93 -5.42
N ASP A 133 -7.43 -6.73 -5.06
CA ASP A 133 -8.54 -6.56 -5.99
C ASP A 133 -8.43 -5.24 -6.78
N LEU A 134 -7.97 -4.16 -6.13
CA LEU A 134 -7.71 -2.87 -6.76
C LEU A 134 -6.64 -2.97 -7.84
N LEU A 135 -5.59 -3.76 -7.62
CA LEU A 135 -4.40 -3.84 -8.46
C LEU A 135 -4.42 -5.01 -9.46
N ALA A 136 -5.32 -5.98 -9.31
CA ALA A 136 -5.48 -7.10 -10.23
C ALA A 136 -5.59 -6.64 -11.70
N GLU A 137 -5.01 -7.40 -12.62
CA GLU A 137 -5.09 -7.15 -14.07
C GLU A 137 -6.56 -7.08 -14.52
N ARG A 138 -6.91 -6.03 -15.27
CA ARG A 138 -8.26 -5.86 -15.81
C ARG A 138 -8.24 -6.09 -17.30
N ARG A 139 -8.54 -7.31 -17.75
CA ARG A 139 -8.69 -7.58 -19.18
C ARG A 139 -9.87 -6.79 -19.74
N SER A 140 -9.60 -5.94 -20.72
CA SER A 140 -10.63 -5.39 -21.59
C SER A 140 -11.30 -6.54 -22.35
N GLN A 141 -12.63 -6.63 -22.29
CA GLN A 141 -13.42 -7.51 -23.16
C GLN A 141 -13.26 -7.15 -24.63
#